data_AF-A0A7S3MK37-F1
#
_entry.id   AF-A0A7S3MK37-F1
#
_cell.length_a   1.000
_cell.length_b   1.000
_cell.length_c   1.000
_cell.angle_alpha   90.00
_cell.angle_beta   90.00
_cell.angle_gamma   90.00
#
_symmetry.space_group_name_H-M   'P 1'
#
loop_
_entity.id
_entity.type
_entity.pdbx_description
1 polymer ?
#
loop_
_entity_poly.entity_id
_entity_poly.type
_entity_poly.pdbx_seq_one_letter_code
_entity_poly.pdbx_strand_id
1 'polypeptide(L)'
;LSAASELLTYYAEFDTEGKTDHEGQHAFVETATFADDVKYHGEAWQSDFHFLITPFIEEGSESDYEVQEKPRNLTTGLTDIVAWLSGKKGAAYKKGYMYTYLMSKFSNDENVAKSFALRLLIHYIGDLVQPFHCENRYNHEFPKGDKGANMFPLPNHYDVKELHALWDKVLYAEKQNIARPFDSESWSSFQQHVEELMSTYAYA
;
A
#
# COMPACT_ATOMS: atom_id res chain seq x y z
N LEU A 1 -5.75 -14.09 13.19
CA LEU A 1 -5.82 -14.31 11.72
C LEU A 1 -7.20 -14.77 11.26
N SER A 2 -7.86 -15.74 11.91
CA SER A 2 -9.20 -16.23 11.50
C SER A 2 -10.23 -15.12 11.24
N ALA A 3 -10.38 -14.14 12.14
CA ALA A 3 -11.31 -13.02 11.95
C ALA A 3 -10.95 -12.12 10.75
N ALA A 4 -9.66 -11.96 10.44
CA ALA A 4 -9.22 -11.22 9.25
C ALA A 4 -9.52 -12.01 7.98
N SER A 5 -9.26 -13.33 7.98
CA SER A 5 -9.60 -14.22 6.86
C SER A 5 -11.10 -14.25 6.58
N GLU A 6 -11.94 -14.34 7.62
CA GLU A 6 -13.40 -14.23 7.49
C GLU A 6 -13.80 -12.86 6.94
N LEU A 7 -13.22 -11.76 7.46
CA LEU A 7 -13.55 -10.44 6.96
C LEU A 7 -13.19 -10.29 5.47
N LEU A 8 -12.11 -10.90 4.98
CA LEU A 8 -11.72 -10.83 3.58
C LEU A 8 -12.74 -11.51 2.64
N THR A 9 -13.57 -12.45 3.10
CA THR A 9 -14.54 -13.14 2.22
C THR A 9 -15.66 -12.23 1.74
N TYR A 10 -16.11 -11.27 2.55
CA TYR A 10 -17.27 -10.44 2.21
C TYR A 10 -17.13 -9.65 0.91
N TYR A 11 -15.97 -9.00 0.67
CA TYR A 11 -15.76 -8.32 -0.61
C TYR A 11 -15.52 -9.31 -1.75
N ALA A 12 -14.84 -10.43 -1.50
CA ALA A 12 -14.62 -11.45 -2.53
C ALA A 12 -15.94 -12.09 -3.02
N GLU A 13 -16.90 -12.30 -2.13
CA GLU A 13 -18.26 -12.78 -2.48
C GLU A 13 -19.11 -11.70 -3.16
N PHE A 14 -18.86 -10.43 -2.83
CA PHE A 14 -19.51 -9.28 -3.45
C PHE A 14 -18.95 -8.94 -4.83
N ASP A 15 -17.66 -9.24 -5.06
CA ASP A 15 -16.94 -8.86 -6.25
C ASP A 15 -17.43 -9.64 -7.47
N THR A 16 -17.88 -8.90 -8.48
CA THR A 16 -18.36 -9.42 -9.76
C THR A 16 -17.47 -9.00 -10.92
N GLU A 17 -16.42 -8.23 -10.63
CA GLU A 17 -15.52 -7.65 -11.62
C GLU A 17 -14.14 -8.32 -11.64
N GLY A 18 -13.91 -9.32 -10.78
CA GLY A 18 -12.66 -10.09 -10.73
C GLY A 18 -11.48 -9.33 -10.10
N LYS A 19 -11.76 -8.30 -9.29
CA LYS A 19 -10.74 -7.57 -8.51
C LYS A 19 -10.07 -8.45 -7.45
N THR A 20 -10.75 -9.51 -7.00
CA THR A 20 -10.20 -10.50 -6.04
C THR A 20 -9.74 -11.80 -6.71
N ASP A 21 -9.60 -11.87 -8.04
CA ASP A 21 -9.21 -13.09 -8.77
C ASP A 21 -7.81 -13.62 -8.40
N HIS A 22 -6.96 -12.74 -7.85
CA HIS A 22 -5.64 -13.10 -7.35
C HIS A 22 -5.65 -13.66 -5.91
N GLU A 23 -6.82 -13.85 -5.30
CA GLU A 23 -6.94 -14.32 -3.92
C GLU A 23 -7.47 -15.76 -3.86
N GLY A 24 -7.01 -16.52 -2.87
CA GLY A 24 -7.31 -17.94 -2.70
C GLY A 24 -7.16 -18.40 -1.26
N GLN A 25 -6.40 -19.48 -1.03
CA GLN A 25 -6.27 -20.10 0.28
C GLN A 25 -5.47 -19.26 1.28
N HIS A 26 -4.69 -18.29 0.80
CA HIS A 26 -3.78 -17.47 1.58
C HIS A 26 -4.14 -15.99 1.49
N ALA A 27 -5.45 -15.68 1.45
CA ALA A 27 -6.00 -14.36 1.15
C ALA A 27 -5.34 -13.19 1.89
N PHE A 28 -4.90 -13.37 3.14
CA PHE A 28 -4.22 -12.32 3.90
C PHE A 28 -2.89 -11.89 3.26
N VAL A 29 -2.12 -12.83 2.71
CA VAL A 29 -0.88 -12.55 1.97
C VAL A 29 -1.20 -12.22 0.52
N GLU A 30 -2.11 -12.96 -0.10
CA GLU A 30 -2.46 -12.77 -1.51
C GLU A 30 -3.11 -11.42 -1.78
N THR A 31 -3.79 -10.80 -0.83
CA THR A 31 -4.34 -9.45 -0.99
C THR A 31 -3.30 -8.34 -0.85
N ALA A 32 -2.04 -8.64 -0.52
CA ALA A 32 -1.07 -7.60 -0.15
C ALA A 32 -0.80 -6.55 -1.24
N THR A 33 -0.95 -6.88 -2.53
CA THR A 33 -0.84 -5.89 -3.63
C THR A 33 -2.20 -5.39 -4.15
N PHE A 34 -3.31 -5.79 -3.52
CA PHE A 34 -4.66 -5.51 -4.03
C PHE A 34 -4.87 -4.04 -4.38
N ALA A 35 -4.45 -3.12 -3.50
CA ALA A 35 -4.66 -1.69 -3.73
C ALA A 35 -3.99 -1.18 -5.01
N ASP A 36 -2.80 -1.69 -5.33
CA ASP A 36 -2.11 -1.41 -6.59
C ASP A 36 -2.80 -2.06 -7.78
N ASP A 37 -3.15 -3.35 -7.67
CA ASP A 37 -3.82 -4.10 -8.73
C ASP A 37 -5.09 -3.35 -9.18
N VAL A 38 -5.92 -2.90 -8.24
CA VAL A 38 -7.22 -2.28 -8.56
C VAL A 38 -7.13 -0.79 -8.95
N LYS A 39 -5.98 -0.13 -8.71
CA LYS A 39 -5.79 1.30 -8.97
C LYS A 39 -6.13 1.68 -10.42
N TYR A 40 -5.73 0.84 -11.37
CA TYR A 40 -5.99 1.02 -12.80
C TYR A 40 -7.29 0.35 -13.28
N HIS A 41 -8.02 -0.30 -12.37
CA HIS A 41 -9.29 -0.99 -12.62
C HIS A 41 -10.46 -0.33 -11.87
N GLY A 42 -10.55 1.00 -11.98
CA GLY A 42 -11.68 1.79 -11.47
C GLY A 42 -11.54 2.26 -10.02
N GLU A 43 -10.44 1.93 -9.34
CA GLU A 43 -10.22 2.34 -7.93
C GLU A 43 -9.20 3.47 -7.78
N ALA A 44 -8.89 4.24 -8.82
CA ALA A 44 -7.89 5.32 -8.79
C ALA A 44 -8.11 6.40 -7.70
N TRP A 45 -9.31 6.50 -7.10
CA TRP A 45 -9.61 7.39 -5.97
C TRP A 45 -8.67 7.18 -4.78
N GLN A 46 -8.10 5.97 -4.65
CA GLN A 46 -7.24 5.59 -3.54
C GLN A 46 -5.77 6.01 -3.73
N SER A 47 -5.40 6.55 -4.91
CA SER A 47 -4.01 6.81 -5.31
C SER A 47 -3.21 7.67 -4.33
N ASP A 48 -3.83 8.68 -3.73
CA ASP A 48 -3.14 9.57 -2.78
C ASP A 48 -2.84 8.89 -1.43
N PHE A 49 -3.50 7.77 -1.12
CA PHE A 49 -3.26 7.03 0.12
C PHE A 49 -2.08 6.06 0.05
N HIS A 50 -1.38 5.98 -1.09
CA HIS A 50 -0.16 5.18 -1.26
C HIS A 50 1.07 5.86 -0.69
N PHE A 51 1.03 7.18 -0.47
CA PHE A 51 2.21 7.93 -0.06
C PHE A 51 1.87 9.10 0.87
N LEU A 52 2.90 9.57 1.54
CA LEU A 52 2.98 10.77 2.38
C LEU A 52 4.18 11.56 1.85
N ILE A 53 4.07 12.88 1.77
CA ILE A 53 5.18 13.72 1.34
C ILE A 53 5.80 14.35 2.59
N THR A 54 6.94 13.83 3.03
CA THR A 54 7.84 14.53 3.96
C THR A 54 8.92 15.23 3.13
N PRO A 55 9.07 16.55 3.19
CA PRO A 55 10.04 17.25 2.37
C PRO A 55 11.48 17.03 2.88
N PHE A 56 12.36 16.59 1.99
CA PHE A 56 13.81 16.65 2.17
C PHE A 56 14.38 17.81 1.34
N ILE A 57 14.74 18.88 2.03
CA ILE A 57 15.33 20.07 1.41
C ILE A 57 16.84 19.89 1.31
N GLU A 58 17.33 19.57 0.11
CA GLU A 58 18.76 19.34 -0.11
C GLU A 58 19.54 20.64 -0.22
N GLU A 59 18.96 21.64 -0.88
CA GLU A 59 19.59 22.94 -1.13
C GLU A 59 18.65 24.07 -0.73
N GLY A 60 19.18 25.15 -0.14
CA GLY A 60 18.36 26.31 0.23
C GLY A 60 17.43 26.04 1.42
N SER A 61 16.19 26.53 1.32
CA SER A 61 15.17 26.49 2.36
C SER A 61 13.82 26.04 1.78
N GLU A 62 12.92 25.53 2.63
CA GLU A 62 11.61 25.04 2.18
C GLU A 62 10.80 26.09 1.40
N SER A 63 10.92 27.37 1.75
CA SER A 63 10.25 28.48 1.06
C SER A 63 10.69 28.69 -0.39
N ASP A 64 11.79 28.08 -0.80
CA ASP A 64 12.29 28.13 -2.17
C ASP A 64 11.55 27.15 -3.10
N TYR A 65 10.69 26.27 -2.54
CA TYR A 65 10.08 25.15 -3.25
C TYR A 65 8.56 25.08 -3.14
N GLU A 66 7.94 24.37 -4.07
CA GLU A 66 6.49 24.12 -4.10
C GLU A 66 6.14 22.87 -3.28
N VAL A 67 6.38 22.90 -1.98
CA VAL A 67 5.99 21.79 -1.09
C VAL A 67 4.46 21.77 -0.94
N GLN A 68 3.84 20.67 -1.36
CA GLN A 68 2.39 20.49 -1.26
C GLN A 68 2.04 19.34 -0.33
N GLU A 69 1.49 19.66 0.84
CA GLU A 69 0.84 18.67 1.68
C GLU A 69 -0.54 18.32 1.13
N LYS A 70 -0.79 17.02 0.92
CA LYS A 70 -2.12 16.53 0.56
C LYS A 70 -2.90 16.19 1.85
N PRO A 71 -4.12 16.72 2.03
CA PRO A 71 -4.95 16.41 3.20
C PRO A 71 -5.41 14.95 3.21
N ARG A 72 -5.41 14.29 2.04
CA ARG A 72 -5.56 12.85 1.89
C ARG A 72 -4.21 12.29 1.53
N ASN A 73 -3.68 11.47 2.43
CA ASN A 73 -2.39 10.82 2.30
C ASN A 73 -2.39 9.50 3.06
N LEU A 74 -1.32 8.72 2.90
CA LEU A 74 -1.11 7.42 3.53
C LEU A 74 -1.46 7.39 5.03
N THR A 75 -0.96 8.34 5.81
CA THR A 75 -1.19 8.38 7.27
C THR A 75 -2.65 8.63 7.64
N THR A 76 -3.35 9.47 6.86
CA THR A 76 -4.78 9.71 7.07
C THR A 76 -5.62 8.49 6.73
N GLY A 77 -5.29 7.79 5.63
CA GLY A 77 -5.95 6.55 5.24
C GLY A 77 -5.79 5.45 6.28
N LEU A 78 -4.56 5.22 6.74
CA LEU A 78 -4.24 4.28 7.82
C LEU A 78 -5.00 4.62 9.10
N THR A 79 -4.97 5.89 9.52
CA THR A 79 -5.63 6.33 10.76
C THR A 79 -7.14 6.12 10.70
N ASP A 80 -7.78 6.48 9.58
CA ASP A 80 -9.21 6.28 9.38
C ASP A 80 -9.60 4.79 9.41
N ILE A 81 -8.87 3.96 8.66
CA ILE A 81 -9.17 2.52 8.56
C ILE A 81 -8.93 1.82 9.91
N VAL A 82 -7.81 2.11 10.59
CA VAL A 82 -7.51 1.52 11.91
C VAL A 82 -8.55 1.96 12.95
N ALA A 83 -8.97 3.24 12.96
CA ALA A 83 -9.99 3.71 13.88
C ALA A 83 -11.33 2.97 13.65
N TRP A 84 -11.70 2.73 12.38
CA TRP A 84 -12.90 2.01 12.02
C TRP A 84 -12.83 0.51 12.35
N LEU A 85 -11.82 -0.21 11.85
CA LEU A 85 -11.70 -1.66 12.02
C LEU A 85 -11.45 -2.06 13.48
N SER A 86 -10.72 -1.25 14.25
CA SER A 86 -10.47 -1.56 15.66
C SER A 86 -11.71 -1.38 16.55
N GLY A 87 -12.59 -0.42 16.22
CA GLY A 87 -13.73 -0.04 17.06
C GLY A 87 -13.35 0.50 18.45
N LYS A 88 -12.06 0.64 18.77
CA LYS A 88 -11.56 0.95 20.12
C LYS A 88 -11.75 2.40 20.54
N LYS A 89 -11.89 3.31 19.57
CA LYS A 89 -11.95 4.77 19.79
C LYS A 89 -13.36 5.35 19.61
N GLY A 90 -14.40 4.56 19.85
CA GLY A 90 -15.79 4.95 19.68
C GLY A 90 -16.17 5.13 18.20
N ALA A 91 -17.19 5.96 17.93
CA ALA A 91 -17.77 6.12 16.59
C ALA A 91 -17.28 7.36 15.83
N ALA A 92 -16.20 8.02 16.28
CA ALA A 92 -15.67 9.22 15.63
C ALA A 92 -15.18 8.95 14.19
N TYR A 93 -14.72 7.72 13.92
CA TYR A 93 -14.31 7.27 12.58
C TYR A 93 -15.42 7.43 11.52
N LYS A 94 -16.70 7.50 11.91
CA LYS A 94 -17.82 7.67 10.98
C LYS A 94 -17.80 9.01 10.22
N LYS A 95 -16.97 9.95 10.66
CA LYS A 95 -16.75 11.24 9.99
C LYS A 95 -15.55 11.21 9.04
N GLY A 96 -14.72 10.16 9.10
CA GLY A 96 -13.51 10.00 8.28
C GLY A 96 -13.85 9.76 6.81
N TYR A 97 -12.89 10.06 5.93
CA TYR A 97 -13.07 9.90 4.49
C TYR A 97 -13.24 8.43 4.12
N MET A 98 -12.41 7.53 4.68
CA MET A 98 -12.47 6.11 4.30
C MET A 98 -13.82 5.48 4.64
N TYR A 99 -14.36 5.76 5.83
CA TYR A 99 -15.68 5.28 6.22
C TYR A 99 -16.76 5.82 5.30
N THR A 100 -16.84 7.15 5.15
CA THR A 100 -17.92 7.79 4.38
C THR A 100 -17.89 7.37 2.91
N TYR A 101 -16.70 7.30 2.32
CA TYR A 101 -16.53 6.89 0.93
C TYR A 101 -16.88 5.41 0.71
N LEU A 102 -16.30 4.50 1.49
CA LEU A 102 -16.51 3.05 1.28
C LEU A 102 -17.94 2.62 1.62
N MET A 103 -18.54 3.18 2.67
CA MET A 103 -19.95 2.94 2.98
C MET A 103 -20.85 3.39 1.83
N SER A 104 -20.60 4.57 1.25
CA SER A 104 -21.35 5.04 0.08
C SER A 104 -21.13 4.14 -1.14
N LYS A 105 -19.89 3.72 -1.39
CA LYS A 105 -19.53 2.88 -2.55
C LYS A 105 -20.21 1.51 -2.50
N PHE A 106 -20.31 0.91 -1.32
CA PHE A 106 -20.86 -0.43 -1.13
C PHE A 106 -22.29 -0.43 -0.58
N SER A 107 -23.09 0.59 -0.92
CA SER A 107 -24.52 0.66 -0.57
C SER A 107 -24.82 0.48 0.93
N ASN A 108 -23.91 0.97 1.77
CA ASN A 108 -23.90 0.85 3.22
C ASN A 108 -23.77 -0.58 3.78
N ASP A 109 -23.30 -1.54 2.98
CA ASP A 109 -22.87 -2.84 3.48
C ASP A 109 -21.53 -2.69 4.22
N GLU A 110 -21.59 -2.63 5.54
CA GLU A 110 -20.39 -2.44 6.38
C GLU A 110 -19.43 -3.61 6.31
N ASN A 111 -19.89 -4.84 6.09
CA ASN A 111 -19.00 -6.01 6.02
C ASN A 111 -18.19 -5.99 4.72
N VAL A 112 -18.85 -5.74 3.59
CA VAL A 112 -18.18 -5.56 2.29
C VAL A 112 -17.21 -4.38 2.35
N ALA A 113 -17.63 -3.25 2.91
CA ALA A 113 -16.81 -2.06 3.00
C ALA A 113 -15.58 -2.25 3.92
N LYS A 114 -15.73 -2.93 5.06
CA LYS A 114 -14.59 -3.31 5.93
C LYS A 114 -13.67 -4.32 5.28
N SER A 115 -14.22 -5.25 4.50
CA SER A 115 -13.45 -6.24 3.74
C SER A 115 -12.55 -5.56 2.73
N PHE A 116 -13.05 -4.58 1.98
CA PHE A 116 -12.24 -3.75 1.10
C PHE A 116 -11.21 -2.92 1.89
N ALA A 117 -11.64 -2.26 2.98
CA ALA A 117 -10.76 -1.45 3.81
C ALA A 117 -9.60 -2.26 4.43
N LEU A 118 -9.83 -3.53 4.79
CA LEU A 118 -8.78 -4.40 5.31
C LEU A 118 -7.70 -4.67 4.24
N ARG A 119 -8.08 -4.87 2.97
CA ARG A 119 -7.11 -5.03 1.87
C ARG A 119 -6.24 -3.79 1.70
N LEU A 120 -6.87 -2.60 1.75
CA LEU A 120 -6.15 -1.33 1.73
C LEU A 120 -5.20 -1.20 2.92
N LEU A 121 -5.64 -1.58 4.13
CA LEU A 121 -4.80 -1.54 5.33
C LEU A 121 -3.57 -2.45 5.21
N ILE A 122 -3.75 -3.68 4.71
CA ILE A 122 -2.64 -4.63 4.52
C ILE A 122 -1.59 -4.03 3.58
N HIS A 123 -2.03 -3.44 2.46
CA HIS A 123 -1.14 -2.80 1.49
C HIS A 123 -0.44 -1.55 2.06
N TYR A 124 -1.21 -0.61 2.61
CA TYR A 124 -0.70 0.68 3.09
C TYR A 124 0.30 0.54 4.25
N ILE A 125 0.23 -0.53 5.05
CA ILE A 125 1.28 -0.79 6.06
C ILE A 125 2.62 -1.10 5.38
N GLY A 126 2.60 -1.78 4.24
CA GLY A 126 3.78 -2.00 3.39
C GLY A 126 4.31 -0.70 2.81
N ASP A 127 3.44 0.12 2.21
CA ASP A 127 3.83 1.44 1.68
C ASP A 127 4.46 2.32 2.76
N LEU A 128 3.93 2.31 3.99
CA LEU A 128 4.44 3.15 5.08
C LEU A 128 5.89 2.85 5.44
N VAL A 129 6.33 1.60 5.28
CA VAL A 129 7.70 1.20 5.61
C VAL A 129 8.66 1.34 4.42
N GLN A 130 8.16 1.64 3.22
CA GLN A 130 8.99 2.00 2.06
C GLN A 130 9.36 3.49 2.18
N PRO A 131 10.64 3.85 2.43
CA PRO A 131 11.04 5.23 2.72
C PRO A 131 10.61 6.25 1.65
N PHE A 132 10.69 5.88 0.38
CA PHE A 132 10.34 6.74 -0.75
C PHE A 132 8.84 6.88 -1.01
N HIS A 133 7.98 6.13 -0.31
CA HIS A 133 6.56 6.49 -0.21
C HIS A 133 6.31 7.59 0.84
N CYS A 134 7.33 7.97 1.63
CA CYS A 134 7.20 8.91 2.73
C CYS A 134 8.07 10.17 2.59
N GLU A 135 8.83 10.31 1.50
CA GLU A 135 9.83 11.37 1.31
C GLU A 135 9.81 11.91 -0.13
N ASN A 136 10.06 13.20 -0.32
CA ASN A 136 10.42 13.80 -1.61
C ASN A 136 11.67 14.66 -1.44
N ARG A 137 12.64 14.54 -2.35
CA ARG A 137 13.80 15.43 -2.41
C ARG A 137 13.49 16.69 -3.19
N TYR A 138 13.90 17.84 -2.65
CA TYR A 138 13.75 19.16 -3.26
C TYR A 138 15.11 19.85 -3.42
N ASN A 139 15.38 20.32 -4.63
CA ASN A 139 16.53 21.13 -5.02
C ASN A 139 16.17 21.97 -6.27
N HIS A 140 17.14 22.71 -6.83
CA HIS A 140 16.89 23.55 -8.01
C HIS A 140 16.40 22.77 -9.26
N GLU A 141 16.75 21.49 -9.39
CA GLU A 141 16.28 20.60 -10.47
C GLU A 141 14.87 20.07 -10.21
N PHE A 142 14.52 19.81 -8.94
CA PHE A 142 13.25 19.26 -8.49
C PHE A 142 12.47 20.22 -7.58
N PRO A 143 12.00 21.38 -8.08
CA PRO A 143 11.34 22.37 -7.24
C PRO A 143 9.95 21.94 -6.73
N LYS A 144 9.38 20.87 -7.28
CA LYS A 144 8.10 20.25 -6.86
C LYS A 144 8.30 18.87 -6.21
N GLY A 145 9.53 18.51 -5.89
CA GLY A 145 9.90 17.19 -5.41
C GLY A 145 10.22 16.22 -6.54
N ASP A 146 11.07 15.23 -6.24
CA ASP A 146 11.51 14.17 -7.16
C ASP A 146 10.56 12.96 -7.24
N LYS A 147 9.35 13.10 -6.65
CA LYS A 147 8.30 12.07 -6.56
C LYS A 147 8.78 10.80 -5.85
N GLY A 148 9.38 10.95 -4.68
CA GLY A 148 9.90 9.83 -3.90
C GLY A 148 10.97 9.09 -4.67
N ALA A 149 11.99 9.81 -5.15
CA ALA A 149 13.08 9.24 -5.93
C ALA A 149 12.72 8.57 -7.27
N ASN A 150 11.47 8.66 -7.75
CA ASN A 150 11.11 8.23 -9.11
C ASN A 150 11.88 8.99 -10.20
N MET A 151 12.29 10.23 -9.92
CA MET A 151 13.12 11.04 -10.81
C MET A 151 14.63 10.87 -10.57
N PHE A 152 15.04 9.95 -9.68
CA PHE A 152 16.44 9.65 -9.43
C PHE A 152 16.88 8.47 -10.31
N PRO A 153 17.56 8.70 -11.45
CA PRO A 153 17.87 7.64 -12.39
C PRO A 153 18.98 6.73 -11.87
N LEU A 154 18.86 5.43 -12.16
CA LEU A 154 19.87 4.41 -11.96
C LEU A 154 20.22 3.72 -13.29
N PRO A 155 21.43 3.15 -13.44
CA PRO A 155 21.70 2.22 -14.53
C PRO A 155 20.69 1.07 -14.53
N ASN A 156 20.13 0.75 -15.69
CA ASN A 156 19.12 -0.31 -15.81
C ASN A 156 19.67 -1.66 -15.32
N HIS A 157 19.02 -2.27 -14.34
CA HIS A 157 19.33 -3.61 -13.86
C HIS A 157 18.04 -4.33 -13.44
N TYR A 158 17.80 -5.52 -13.99
CA TYR A 158 16.53 -6.25 -13.82
C TYR A 158 15.27 -5.39 -14.07
N ASP A 159 15.33 -4.54 -15.09
CA ASP A 159 14.29 -3.59 -15.46
C ASP A 159 13.97 -2.48 -14.44
N VAL A 160 14.80 -2.36 -13.39
CA VAL A 160 14.79 -1.23 -12.45
C VAL A 160 15.73 -0.14 -12.97
N LYS A 161 15.21 1.08 -13.13
CA LYS A 161 15.92 2.22 -13.75
C LYS A 161 15.96 3.47 -12.89
N GLU A 162 15.40 3.41 -11.69
CA GLU A 162 15.33 4.54 -10.77
C GLU A 162 15.25 4.02 -9.33
N LEU A 163 15.52 4.91 -8.37
CA LEU A 163 15.76 4.54 -6.98
C LEU A 163 14.48 4.12 -6.22
N HIS A 164 13.32 4.66 -6.55
CA HIS A 164 12.02 4.22 -6.01
C HIS A 164 11.77 2.74 -6.30
N ALA A 165 11.78 2.32 -7.57
CA ALA A 165 11.55 0.93 -7.96
C ALA A 165 12.60 -0.02 -7.39
N LEU A 166 13.83 0.46 -7.14
CA LEU A 166 14.84 -0.35 -6.46
C LEU A 166 14.39 -0.71 -5.03
N TRP A 167 13.81 0.25 -4.32
CA TRP A 167 13.29 0.05 -2.98
C TRP A 167 11.98 -0.74 -2.97
N ASP A 168 11.07 -0.51 -3.93
CA ASP A 168 9.86 -1.34 -4.11
C ASP A 168 10.21 -2.82 -4.36
N LYS A 169 11.37 -3.08 -4.95
CA LYS A 169 11.92 -4.42 -5.21
C LYS A 169 12.83 -4.94 -4.11
N VAL A 170 12.85 -4.30 -2.94
CA VAL A 170 13.64 -4.69 -1.77
C VAL A 170 15.11 -4.90 -2.14
N LEU A 171 15.69 -3.92 -2.84
CA LEU A 171 17.08 -3.98 -3.33
C LEU A 171 17.37 -5.22 -4.19
N TYR A 172 16.43 -5.58 -5.07
CA TYR A 172 16.42 -6.78 -5.92
C TYR A 172 16.15 -8.12 -5.22
N ALA A 173 15.93 -8.16 -3.91
CA ALA A 173 15.51 -9.39 -3.23
C ALA A 173 14.17 -9.90 -3.79
N GLU A 174 13.27 -8.97 -4.16
CA GLU A 174 11.95 -9.27 -4.73
C GLU A 174 11.86 -8.91 -6.22
N LYS A 175 12.91 -9.21 -7.00
CA LYS A 175 12.97 -8.89 -8.44
C LYS A 175 12.00 -9.70 -9.32
N GLN A 176 11.43 -10.79 -8.81
CA GLN A 176 10.46 -11.61 -9.52
C GLN A 176 9.08 -11.39 -8.93
N ASN A 177 8.07 -11.24 -9.79
CA ASN A 177 6.68 -11.21 -9.34
C ASN A 177 6.20 -12.64 -9.15
N ILE A 178 5.72 -12.96 -7.96
CA ILE A 178 5.14 -14.27 -7.69
C ILE A 178 3.69 -14.27 -8.14
N ALA A 179 3.30 -15.28 -8.92
CA ALA A 179 1.92 -15.41 -9.38
C ALA A 179 0.99 -15.68 -8.19
N ARG A 180 -0.21 -15.09 -8.24
CA ARG A 180 -1.27 -15.32 -7.27
C ARG A 180 -2.58 -15.68 -7.99
N PRO A 181 -3.48 -16.47 -7.36
CA PRO A 181 -3.35 -17.06 -6.03
C PRO A 181 -2.23 -18.11 -5.97
N PHE A 182 -1.67 -18.35 -4.78
CA PHE A 182 -0.64 -19.36 -4.60
C PHE A 182 -1.25 -20.75 -4.73
N ASP A 183 -0.54 -21.63 -5.44
CA ASP A 183 -0.69 -23.08 -5.25
C ASP A 183 0.17 -23.56 -4.08
N SER A 184 0.08 -24.87 -3.76
CA SER A 184 0.82 -25.43 -2.62
C SER A 184 2.34 -25.34 -2.78
N GLU A 185 2.85 -25.38 -4.01
CA GLU A 185 4.30 -25.32 -4.29
C GLU A 185 4.82 -23.89 -4.14
N SER A 186 4.19 -22.94 -4.81
CA SER A 186 4.53 -21.52 -4.74
C SER A 186 4.35 -20.95 -3.33
N TRP A 187 3.34 -21.38 -2.58
CA TRP A 187 3.20 -21.02 -1.17
C TRP A 187 4.37 -21.54 -0.33
N SER A 188 4.75 -22.80 -0.50
CA SER A 188 5.87 -23.41 0.24
C SER A 188 7.19 -22.69 -0.06
N SER A 189 7.45 -22.39 -1.34
CA SER A 189 8.63 -21.62 -1.75
C SER A 189 8.64 -20.20 -1.20
N PHE A 190 7.48 -19.53 -1.19
CA PHE A 190 7.35 -18.18 -0.63
C PHE A 190 7.63 -18.17 0.88
N GLN A 191 7.07 -19.13 1.63
CA GLN A 191 7.33 -19.24 3.07
C GLN A 191 8.80 -19.48 3.38
N GLN A 192 9.47 -20.38 2.65
CA GLN A 192 10.91 -20.61 2.83
C GLN A 192 11.72 -19.33 2.58
N HIS A 193 11.41 -18.59 1.51
CA HIS A 193 12.08 -17.33 1.21
C HIS A 193 11.87 -16.26 2.29
N VAL A 194 10.65 -16.13 2.84
CA VAL A 194 10.36 -15.24 3.97
C VAL A 194 11.16 -15.63 5.21
N GLU A 195 11.27 -16.92 5.53
CA GLU A 195 12.09 -17.40 6.65
C GLU A 195 13.57 -17.07 6.46
N GLU A 196 14.11 -17.25 5.25
CA GLU A 196 15.47 -16.91 4.88
C GLU A 196 15.73 -15.40 5.05
N LEU A 197 14.83 -14.54 4.57
CA LEU A 197 14.91 -13.09 4.76
C LEU A 197 14.88 -12.71 6.23
N MET A 198 13.91 -13.22 6.99
CA MET A 198 13.77 -12.93 8.42
C MET A 198 14.99 -13.39 9.24
N SER A 199 15.59 -14.52 8.88
CA SER A 199 16.80 -15.01 9.55
C SER A 199 18.04 -14.19 9.20
N THR A 200 18.16 -13.74 7.95
CA THR A 200 19.29 -12.94 7.46
C THR A 200 19.29 -11.54 8.06
N TYR A 201 18.12 -10.92 8.16
CA TYR A 201 17.94 -9.55 8.65
C TYR A 201 17.33 -9.50 10.05
N ALA A 202 17.50 -10.57 10.83
CA ALA A 202 17.05 -10.59 12.22
C ALA A 202 17.65 -9.40 12.97
N TYR A 203 16.79 -8.51 13.45
CA TYR A 203 17.20 -7.39 14.30
C TYR A 203 17.85 -7.97 15.56
N ALA A 204 19.14 -7.67 15.75
CA ALA A 204 19.92 -8.05 16.92
C ALA A 204 19.47 -7.31 18.18
#